data_AF-A0A9D0H0R6-F1
#
_entry.id   AF-A0A9D0H0R6-F1
#
_cell.length_a   1.000
_cell.length_b   1.000
_cell.length_c   1.000
_cell.angle_alpha   90.00
_cell.angle_beta   90.00
_cell.angle_gamma   90.00
#
_symmetry.space_group_name_H-M   'P 1'
#
loop_
_entity.id
_entity.type
_entity.pdbx_description
1 polymer ?
#
loop_
_entity_poly.entity_id
_entity_poly.type
_entity_poly.pdbx_seq_one_letter_code
_entity_poly.pdbx_strand_id
1 'polypeptide(L)'
;MGIDMLKIKREYFISFIPPSKANRVKINSKIFTKSGKRYIIPKDVSLKINKVIWELQLQNENEPIDKPVSVEIIFILPNRRRRDLDNIMKTLGDCLVYAGILKDDNLIYRQILEKKIIKGEEGVIIRIYPYDNKDIEPKLINKLKRYKEKIDGI
;
A
#
# COMPACT_ATOMS: atom_id res chain seq x y z
N MET A 1 12.64 0.20 -22.82
CA MET A 1 11.79 -0.87 -23.39
C MET A 1 11.11 -1.59 -22.24
N GLY A 2 9.94 -1.28 -21.77
CA GLY A 2 8.82 -0.45 -22.17
C GLY A 2 7.71 -1.00 -21.29
N ILE A 3 7.03 -0.16 -20.52
CA ILE A 3 5.90 -0.60 -19.67
C ILE A 3 4.69 -1.01 -20.58
N ASP A 4 4.88 -0.92 -21.91
CA ASP A 4 3.91 -0.98 -22.99
C ASP A 4 3.43 -2.37 -23.45
N MET A 5 3.36 -3.39 -22.59
CA MET A 5 2.59 -4.59 -23.01
C MET A 5 1.91 -5.39 -21.90
N LEU A 6 1.79 -4.83 -20.70
CA LEU A 6 0.83 -5.35 -19.73
C LEU A 6 -0.46 -4.53 -19.86
N LYS A 7 -1.47 -5.08 -20.55
CA LYS A 7 -2.82 -4.49 -20.52
C LYS A 7 -3.24 -4.37 -19.05
N ILE A 8 -3.66 -3.17 -18.63
CA ILE A 8 -4.24 -2.94 -17.31
C ILE A 8 -5.36 -3.97 -17.13
N LYS A 9 -5.27 -4.79 -16.08
CA LYS A 9 -6.28 -5.79 -15.80
C LYS A 9 -7.48 -5.12 -15.12
N ARG A 10 -7.21 -4.24 -14.15
CA ARG A 10 -8.23 -3.50 -13.39
C ARG A 10 -7.68 -2.14 -12.93
N GLU A 11 -8.56 -1.15 -12.88
CA GLU A 11 -8.28 0.21 -12.38
C GLU A 11 -9.34 0.59 -11.35
N TYR A 12 -8.92 1.18 -10.24
CA TYR A 12 -9.78 1.57 -9.13
C TYR A 12 -9.41 2.96 -8.62
N PHE A 13 -10.40 3.67 -8.09
CA PHE A 13 -10.28 5.02 -7.56
C PHE A 13 -10.73 5.07 -6.11
N ILE A 14 -10.05 5.86 -5.29
CA ILE A 14 -10.44 6.14 -3.90
C ILE A 14 -10.48 7.65 -3.73
N SER A 15 -11.56 8.16 -3.13
CA SER A 15 -11.87 9.59 -3.07
C SER A 15 -10.97 10.39 -2.14
N PHE A 16 -10.13 9.73 -1.34
CA PHE A 16 -9.28 10.35 -0.34
C PHE A 16 -8.08 9.47 -0.02
N ILE A 17 -7.10 10.00 0.71
CA ILE A 17 -5.94 9.21 1.15
C ILE A 17 -6.28 8.47 2.44
N PRO A 18 -6.24 7.13 2.45
CA PRO A 18 -6.55 6.37 3.65
C PRO A 18 -5.61 6.73 4.80
N PRO A 19 -6.10 6.77 6.05
CA PRO A 19 -5.21 6.78 7.19
C PRO A 19 -4.40 5.48 7.26
N SER A 20 -3.13 5.59 7.64
CA SER A 20 -2.34 4.41 7.99
C SER A 20 -2.95 3.67 9.19
N LYS A 21 -3.04 2.33 9.11
CA LYS A 21 -3.44 1.45 10.21
C LYS A 21 -2.53 1.60 11.44
N ALA A 22 -1.27 1.99 11.26
CA ALA A 22 -0.34 2.29 12.37
C ALA A 22 -0.78 3.53 13.18
N ASN A 23 -1.63 4.40 12.62
CA ASN A 23 -2.22 5.54 13.32
C ASN A 23 -3.50 5.20 14.11
N ARG A 24 -3.80 3.92 14.34
CA ARG A 24 -4.95 3.46 15.14
C ARG A 24 -4.93 3.94 16.59
N VAL A 25 -3.80 4.43 17.08
CA VAL A 25 -3.65 4.85 18.48
C VAL A 25 -3.05 6.25 18.60
N LYS A 26 -3.52 7.01 19.60
CA LYS A 26 -2.87 8.24 20.08
C LYS A 26 -2.28 7.96 21.45
N ILE A 27 -0.99 8.21 21.63
CA ILE A 27 -0.37 8.18 22.96
C ILE A 27 -0.59 9.56 23.58
N ASN A 28 -1.33 9.63 24.69
CA ASN A 28 -1.51 10.89 25.40
C ASN A 28 -0.31 11.14 26.33
N SER A 29 0.23 12.37 26.32
CA SER A 29 1.43 12.71 27.10
C SER A 29 1.09 12.95 28.58
N LYS A 30 2.05 12.67 29.48
CA LYS A 30 1.87 12.75 30.95
C LYS A 30 1.29 14.08 31.44
N ILE A 31 1.55 15.17 30.70
CA ILE A 31 1.17 16.56 31.02
C ILE A 31 -0.34 16.72 31.22
N PHE A 32 -1.16 15.89 30.57
CA PHE A 32 -2.62 16.01 30.59
C PHE A 32 -3.31 15.05 31.57
N THR A 33 -2.54 14.36 32.43
CA THR A 33 -3.08 13.34 33.35
C THR A 33 -2.76 13.68 34.79
N LYS A 34 -3.78 13.70 35.68
CA LYS A 34 -3.60 13.91 37.13
C LYS A 34 -2.65 12.89 37.78
N SER A 35 -2.50 11.71 37.18
CA SER A 35 -1.69 10.58 37.66
C SER A 35 -0.34 10.40 36.93
N GLY A 36 -0.02 11.25 35.97
CA GLY A 36 1.28 11.24 35.27
C GLY A 36 1.59 9.96 34.48
N LYS A 37 0.59 9.15 34.10
CA LYS A 37 0.77 7.90 33.32
C LYS A 37 0.34 8.10 31.87
N ARG A 38 1.14 7.60 30.93
CA ARG A 38 0.77 7.53 29.51
C ARG A 38 -0.30 6.45 29.33
N TYR A 39 -1.31 6.72 28.51
CA TYR A 39 -2.28 5.71 28.07
C TYR A 39 -2.54 5.83 26.58
N ILE A 40 -2.98 4.72 25.99
CA ILE A 40 -3.25 4.56 24.56
C ILE A 40 -4.72 4.86 24.32
N ILE A 41 -5.01 5.89 23.52
CA ILE A 41 -6.36 6.22 23.08
C ILE A 41 -6.58 5.58 21.71
N PRO A 42 -7.51 4.61 21.56
CA PRO A 42 -7.87 4.11 20.25
C PRO A 42 -8.50 5.23 19.43
N LYS A 43 -8.01 5.43 18.20
CA LYS A 43 -8.66 6.23 17.17
C LYS A 43 -9.53 5.31 16.34
N ASP A 44 -10.73 5.76 16.03
CA ASP A 44 -11.61 5.05 15.12
C ASP A 44 -11.20 5.25 13.65
N VAL A 45 -10.15 4.53 13.27
CA VAL A 45 -9.64 4.46 11.89
C VAL A 45 -10.53 3.55 11.03
N SER A 46 -11.34 2.71 11.67
CA SER A 46 -12.17 1.67 11.04
C SER A 46 -13.20 2.26 10.10
N LEU A 47 -13.86 3.37 10.47
CA LEU A 47 -14.84 4.02 9.59
C LEU A 47 -14.25 4.45 8.24
N LYS A 48 -13.03 5.02 8.26
CA LYS A 48 -12.34 5.43 7.03
C LYS A 48 -11.92 4.22 6.21
N ILE A 49 -11.41 3.17 6.85
CA ILE A 49 -11.04 1.92 6.17
C ILE A 49 -12.27 1.27 5.54
N ASN A 50 -13.38 1.17 6.26
CA ASN A 50 -14.65 0.62 5.75
C ASN A 50 -15.17 1.43 4.56
N LYS A 51 -15.03 2.76 4.60
CA LYS A 51 -15.35 3.62 3.45
C LYS A 51 -14.50 3.28 2.23
N VAL A 52 -13.20 3.05 2.40
CA VAL A 52 -12.31 2.63 1.29
C VAL A 52 -12.76 1.28 0.73
N ILE A 53 -13.04 0.30 1.59
CA ILE A 53 -13.52 -1.02 1.17
C ILE A 53 -14.82 -0.87 0.36
N TRP A 54 -15.76 -0.06 0.85
CA TRP A 54 -17.03 0.20 0.16
C TRP A 54 -16.83 0.87 -1.21
N GLU A 55 -15.99 1.91 -1.31
CA GLU A 55 -15.69 2.55 -2.60
C GLU A 55 -15.08 1.57 -3.60
N LEU A 56 -14.20 0.68 -3.14
CA LEU A 56 -13.61 -0.37 -3.97
C LEU A 56 -14.64 -1.42 -4.41
N GLN A 57 -15.53 -1.85 -3.51
CA GLN A 57 -16.60 -2.81 -3.81
C GLN A 57 -17.59 -2.26 -4.84
N LEU A 58 -17.93 -0.96 -4.76
CA LEU A 58 -18.79 -0.31 -5.75
C LEU A 58 -18.22 -0.35 -7.17
N GLN A 59 -16.90 -0.41 -7.30
CA GLN A 59 -16.20 -0.47 -8.58
C GLN A 59 -15.85 -1.91 -9.01
N ASN A 60 -16.03 -2.89 -8.12
CA ASN A 60 -15.61 -4.26 -8.37
C ASN A 60 -16.80 -5.17 -8.71
N GLU A 61 -16.96 -5.45 -10.00
CA GLU A 61 -17.97 -6.40 -10.51
C GLU A 61 -17.39 -7.81 -10.75
N ASN A 62 -16.09 -7.99 -10.56
CA ASN A 62 -15.38 -9.21 -10.94
C ASN A 62 -15.00 -10.06 -9.72
N GLU A 63 -14.80 -11.36 -9.95
CA GLU A 63 -14.27 -12.27 -8.94
C GLU A 63 -12.86 -11.85 -8.45
N PRO A 64 -12.48 -12.22 -7.22
CA PRO A 64 -11.15 -11.94 -6.68
C PRO A 64 -10.04 -12.53 -7.57
N ILE A 65 -8.98 -11.75 -7.78
CA ILE A 65 -7.80 -12.22 -8.52
C ILE A 65 -7.03 -13.20 -7.63
N ASP A 66 -6.72 -14.37 -8.19
CA ASP A 66 -6.02 -15.48 -7.54
C ASP A 66 -4.62 -15.76 -8.12
N LYS A 67 -4.12 -14.86 -8.97
CA LYS A 67 -2.81 -14.95 -9.64
C LYS A 67 -1.89 -13.80 -9.23
N PRO A 68 -0.56 -13.96 -9.32
CA PRO A 68 0.40 -12.89 -9.06
C PRO A 68 0.12 -11.62 -9.89
N VAL A 69 0.18 -10.47 -9.21
CA VAL A 69 -0.09 -9.15 -9.80
C VAL A 69 1.02 -8.15 -9.50
N SER A 70 1.14 -7.17 -10.40
CA SER A 70 1.84 -5.93 -10.15
C SER A 70 0.79 -4.85 -9.84
N VAL A 71 0.96 -4.14 -8.72
CA VAL A 71 0.09 -3.06 -8.30
C VAL A 71 0.83 -1.74 -8.42
N GLU A 72 0.26 -0.79 -9.14
CA GLU A 72 0.71 0.60 -9.21
C GLU A 72 -0.28 1.47 -8.45
N ILE A 73 0.23 2.27 -7.52
CA ILE A 73 -0.57 3.17 -6.70
C ILE A 73 -0.06 4.58 -6.85
N ILE A 74 -0.95 5.45 -7.32
CA ILE A 74 -0.69 6.88 -7.50
C ILE A 74 -1.45 7.62 -6.41
N PHE A 75 -0.71 8.26 -5.51
CA PHE A 75 -1.26 9.09 -4.46
C PHE A 75 -1.35 10.55 -4.94
N ILE A 76 -2.57 11.06 -5.06
CA ILE A 76 -2.84 12.47 -5.36
C ILE A 76 -2.93 13.21 -4.02
N LEU A 77 -1.93 14.03 -3.74
CA LEU A 77 -1.76 14.75 -2.48
C LEU A 77 -2.13 16.24 -2.66
N PRO A 78 -2.98 16.80 -1.78
CA PRO A 78 -3.33 18.23 -1.85
C PRO A 78 -2.18 19.16 -1.40
N ASN A 79 -1.21 18.61 -0.66
CA ASN A 79 -0.08 19.34 -0.10
C ASN A 79 1.12 18.42 0.15
N ARG A 80 2.26 19.04 0.50
CA ARG A 80 3.54 18.37 0.79
C ARG A 80 3.68 17.86 2.22
N ARG A 81 2.58 17.65 2.97
CA ARG A 81 2.69 17.05 4.31
C ARG A 81 3.34 15.68 4.21
N ARG A 82 4.28 15.42 5.12
CA ARG A 82 4.94 14.12 5.21
C ARG A 82 3.88 13.06 5.55
N ARG A 83 3.79 12.04 4.69
CA ARG A 83 2.92 10.87 4.83
C ARG A 83 3.77 9.63 4.56
N ASP A 84 3.65 8.65 5.45
CA ASP A 84 4.31 7.35 5.34
C ASP A 84 3.48 6.46 4.41
N LEU A 85 3.83 6.47 3.12
CA LEU A 85 3.05 5.78 2.08
C LEU A 85 3.11 4.27 2.20
N ASP A 86 4.22 3.73 2.69
CA ASP A 86 4.41 2.31 2.98
C ASP A 86 3.33 1.81 3.95
N ASN A 87 3.03 2.59 4.98
CA ASN A 87 1.97 2.26 5.92
C ASN A 87 0.56 2.38 5.32
N ILE A 88 0.36 3.34 4.41
CA ILE A 88 -0.90 3.48 3.68
C ILE A 88 -1.06 2.32 2.69
N MET A 89 0.02 1.91 2.01
CA MET A 89 0.05 0.76 1.10
C MET A 89 -0.36 -0.52 1.80
N LYS A 90 0.18 -0.81 2.99
CA LYS A 90 -0.27 -1.96 3.79
C LYS A 90 -1.78 -1.93 4.08
N THR A 91 -2.30 -0.74 4.37
CA THR A 91 -3.74 -0.56 4.62
C THR A 91 -4.55 -0.77 3.34
N LEU A 92 -4.06 -0.29 2.19
CA LEU A 92 -4.69 -0.51 0.88
C LEU A 92 -4.66 -1.98 0.46
N GLY A 93 -3.56 -2.70 0.72
CA GLY A 93 -3.45 -4.14 0.47
C GLY A 93 -4.55 -4.92 1.20
N ASP A 94 -4.70 -4.68 2.51
CA ASP A 94 -5.81 -5.23 3.30
C ASP A 94 -7.17 -4.89 2.64
N CYS A 95 -7.40 -3.62 2.30
CA CYS A 95 -8.66 -3.18 1.69
C CYS A 95 -8.95 -3.86 0.35
N LEU A 96 -7.94 -4.12 -0.50
CA LEU A 96 -8.12 -4.83 -1.77
C LEU A 96 -8.58 -6.27 -1.56
N VAL A 97 -8.10 -6.93 -0.50
CA VAL A 97 -8.54 -8.28 -0.12
C VAL A 97 -9.98 -8.24 0.42
N TYR A 98 -10.27 -7.35 1.38
CA TYR A 98 -11.62 -7.23 1.94
C TYR A 98 -12.67 -6.77 0.92
N ALA A 99 -12.27 -6.00 -0.09
CA ALA A 99 -13.15 -5.60 -1.18
C ALA A 99 -13.39 -6.71 -2.22
N GLY A 100 -12.74 -7.87 -2.08
CA GLY A 100 -12.86 -8.99 -3.03
C GLY A 100 -12.15 -8.74 -4.36
N ILE A 101 -11.18 -7.82 -4.41
CA ILE A 101 -10.39 -7.53 -5.62
C ILE A 101 -9.24 -8.54 -5.74
N LEU A 102 -8.55 -8.79 -4.63
CA LEU A 102 -7.50 -9.81 -4.51
C LEU A 102 -7.98 -10.91 -3.57
N LYS A 103 -7.60 -12.16 -3.86
CA LYS A 103 -7.88 -13.28 -2.95
C LYS A 103 -6.99 -13.23 -1.70
N ASP A 104 -5.76 -12.76 -1.85
CA ASP A 104 -4.72 -12.69 -0.82
C ASP A 104 -3.77 -11.52 -1.15
N ASP A 105 -3.25 -10.81 -0.14
CA ASP A 105 -2.32 -9.69 -0.34
C ASP A 105 -0.92 -10.17 -0.75
N ASN A 106 -0.58 -11.42 -0.45
CA ASN A 106 0.65 -12.08 -0.91
C ASN A 106 0.74 -12.25 -2.43
N LEU A 107 -0.37 -12.06 -3.16
CA LEU A 107 -0.37 -12.07 -4.63
C LEU A 107 0.25 -10.80 -5.23
N ILE A 108 0.55 -9.78 -4.43
CA ILE A 108 1.22 -8.56 -4.90
C ILE A 108 2.74 -8.81 -4.95
N TYR A 109 3.23 -9.19 -6.13
CA TYR A 109 4.66 -9.52 -6.34
C TYR A 109 5.49 -8.30 -6.71
N ARG A 110 4.84 -7.25 -7.23
CA ARG A 110 5.47 -5.97 -7.53
C ARG A 110 4.55 -4.84 -7.11
N GLN A 111 5.13 -3.84 -6.47
CA GLN A 111 4.43 -2.62 -6.11
C GLN A 111 5.19 -1.40 -6.59
N ILE A 112 4.48 -0.43 -7.16
CA ILE A 112 5.00 0.87 -7.57
C ILE A 112 4.17 1.92 -6.83
N LEU A 113 4.83 2.78 -6.06
CA LEU A 113 4.18 3.86 -5.33
C LEU A 113 4.64 5.20 -5.91
N GLU A 114 3.71 6.00 -6.43
CA GLU A 114 3.97 7.32 -6.99
C GLU A 114 3.24 8.40 -6.18
N LYS A 115 3.89 9.54 -5.94
CA LYS A 115 3.27 10.73 -5.33
C LYS A 115 3.10 11.80 -6.39
N LYS A 116 1.88 12.32 -6.53
CA LYS A 116 1.58 13.52 -7.31
C LYS A 116 1.00 14.58 -6.41
N ILE A 117 1.57 15.79 -6.42
CA ILE A 117 1.08 16.91 -5.62
C ILE A 117 0.25 17.80 -6.54
N ILE A 118 -1.07 17.80 -6.33
CA ILE A 118 -2.01 18.58 -7.12
C ILE A 118 -2.82 19.42 -6.12
N LYS A 119 -2.70 20.74 -6.22
CA LYS A 119 -3.31 21.65 -5.24
C LYS A 119 -4.83 21.56 -5.31
N GLY A 120 -5.47 21.26 -4.18
CA GLY A 120 -6.93 21.16 -4.07
C GLY A 120 -7.49 19.75 -4.31
N GLU A 121 -6.69 18.85 -4.87
CA GLU A 121 -7.11 17.48 -5.17
C GLU A 121 -6.55 16.48 -4.16
N GLU A 122 -7.34 15.46 -3.84
CA GLU A 122 -6.93 14.35 -3.00
C GLU A 122 -7.55 13.04 -3.51
N GLY A 123 -6.77 11.97 -3.49
CA GLY A 123 -7.27 10.66 -3.89
C GLY A 123 -6.17 9.64 -4.10
N VAL A 124 -6.58 8.42 -4.41
CA VAL A 124 -5.67 7.32 -4.77
C VAL A 124 -6.18 6.65 -6.03
N ILE A 125 -5.28 6.43 -6.98
CA ILE A 125 -5.54 5.62 -8.17
C ILE A 125 -4.76 4.32 -8.00
N ILE A 126 -5.43 3.19 -8.16
CA ILE A 126 -4.84 1.85 -8.08
C ILE A 126 -4.99 1.17 -9.43
N ARG A 127 -3.88 0.73 -10.00
CA ARG A 127 -3.85 -0.04 -11.24
C ARG A 127 -3.25 -1.40 -10.99
N ILE A 128 -3.94 -2.43 -11.46
CA ILE A 128 -3.52 -3.82 -11.28
C ILE A 128 -3.21 -4.40 -12.64
N TYR A 129 -2.01 -4.97 -12.75
CA TYR A 129 -1.49 -5.62 -13.95
C TYR A 129 -1.16 -7.08 -13.63
N PRO A 130 -1.23 -7.99 -14.61
CA PRO A 130 -0.62 -9.31 -14.45
C PRO A 130 0.88 -9.17 -14.12
N TYR A 131 1.38 -9.97 -13.19
CA TYR A 131 2.81 -9.96 -12.90
C TYR A 131 3.56 -10.78 -13.97
N ASP A 132 4.55 -10.15 -14.61
CA ASP A 132 5.48 -10.82 -15.51
C ASP A 132 6.71 -11.27 -14.70
N ASN A 133 6.87 -12.58 -14.56
CA ASN A 133 7.96 -13.17 -13.81
C ASN A 133 9.23 -13.17 -14.68
N LYS A 134 9.93 -12.04 -14.71
CA LYS A 134 11.25 -11.96 -15.33
C LYS A 134 12.28 -12.51 -14.38
N ASP A 135 13.07 -13.47 -14.85
CA ASP A 135 14.17 -14.04 -14.09
C ASP A 135 15.15 -12.95 -13.64
N ILE A 136 15.60 -13.05 -12.38
CA ILE A 136 16.63 -12.18 -11.84
C ILE A 136 17.94 -12.47 -12.56
N GLU A 137 18.64 -11.43 -13.01
CA GLU A 137 19.95 -11.60 -13.66
C GLU A 137 20.91 -12.40 -12.75
N PRO A 138 21.52 -13.49 -13.24
CA PRO A 138 22.43 -14.33 -12.46
C PRO A 138 23.60 -13.54 -11.84
N LYS A 139 24.03 -12.46 -12.51
CA LYS A 139 25.06 -11.54 -12.01
C LYS A 139 24.68 -10.87 -10.70
N LEU A 140 23.42 -10.51 -10.50
CA LEU A 140 22.94 -9.90 -9.24
C LEU A 140 23.00 -10.91 -8.10
N ILE A 141 22.56 -12.14 -8.36
CA ILE A 141 22.59 -13.24 -7.39
C ILE A 141 24.04 -13.53 -6.96
N ASN A 142 24.97 -13.57 -7.91
CA ASN A 142 26.39 -13.79 -7.61
C ASN A 142 27.00 -12.65 -6.79
N LYS A 143 26.62 -11.39 -7.05
CA LYS A 143 27.02 -10.26 -6.20
C LYS A 143 26.49 -10.39 -4.78
N LEU A 144 25.24 -10.81 -4.61
CA LEU A 144 24.64 -11.04 -3.29
C LEU A 144 25.37 -12.14 -2.52
N LYS A 145 25.71 -13.26 -3.18
CA LYS A 145 26.47 -14.36 -2.57
C LYS A 145 27.84 -13.90 -2.06
N ARG A 146 28.60 -13.19 -2.91
CA ARG A 146 29.90 -12.61 -2.52
C ARG A 146 29.80 -11.66 -1.34
N TYR A 147 28.73 -10.86 -1.26
CA TYR A 147 28.52 -9.96 -0.12
C TYR A 147 28.26 -10.73 1.18
N LYS A 148 27.51 -11.84 1.11
CA LYS A 148 27.30 -12.73 2.26
C LYS A 148 28.60 -13.37 2.74
N GLU A 149 29.38 -13.96 1.81
CA GLU A 149 30.70 -14.53 2.11
C GLU A 149 31.61 -13.52 2.83
N LYS A 150 31.62 -12.27 2.37
CA LYS A 150 32.39 -11.18 3.00
C LYS A 150 31.93 -10.84 4.44
N ILE A 151 30.63 -10.92 4.74
CA ILE A 151 30.10 -10.67 6.09
C ILE A 151 30.34 -11.87 7.00
N ASP A 152 30.17 -13.07 6.47
CA ASP A 152 30.25 -14.32 7.22
C ASP A 152 31.71 -14.76 7.49
N GLY A 153 32.70 -14.07 6.91
CA GLY A 153 34.12 -14.25 7.22
C GLY A 153 34.76 -15.48 6.56
N ILE A 154 34.21 -15.94 5.44
CA ILE A 154 34.78 -17.00 4.58
C ILE A 154 35.62 -16.37 3.47
#